data_AF-A0A1B0ZUR1-F1
#
_entry.id   AF-A0A1B0ZUR1-F1
#
_cell.length_a   1.000
_cell.length_b   1.000
_cell.length_c   1.000
_cell.angle_alpha   90.00
_cell.angle_beta   90.00
_cell.angle_gamma   90.00
#
_symmetry.space_group_name_H-M   'P 1'
#
loop_
_entity.id
_entity.type
_entity.pdbx_description
1 polymer ?
#
loop_
_entity_poly.entity_id
_entity_poly.type
_entity_poly.pdbx_seq_one_letter_code
_entity_poly.pdbx_strand_id
1 'polypeptide(L)'
;MVRLSFLYPIRPERAALNFTGVRAALSFAGVPALLHWIRTAAAGRAALIPVLVLWLLTVGSPGQAEDRLVRLAVPQALVETGFLKHLLPRFSLKTQVRIELVTPGEAAEAAFSDVPKGTPVFQDVAALWHMQVLDGAHPGTARFVDWLGSDVGARTITAYAPDGVQMFTLPQITTEVEEEIVFEGDAMKGQDLSRSKCGRCHAVAEDMRMTDIGSTPSFFVLRALPDWDYRFQAFYALNPHPSFTQVADVTEPFPADRPSPIVPVAMTLDELEAILAYVSSLTPADLGAPLQHQ
;
A
#
# COMPACT_ATOMS: atom_id res chain seq x y z
N MET A 1 15.51 -22.30 42.84
CA MET A 1 14.50 -22.93 41.95
C MET A 1 14.10 -21.85 40.95
N VAL A 2 14.29 -21.89 39.64
CA VAL A 2 14.75 -22.90 38.68
C VAL A 2 15.70 -22.18 37.71
N ARG A 3 16.73 -22.90 37.27
CA ARG A 3 17.85 -22.47 36.42
C ARG A 3 17.62 -23.07 35.04
N LEU A 4 17.80 -22.32 33.96
CA LEU A 4 18.19 -22.92 32.67
C LEU A 4 19.10 -21.96 31.91
N SER A 5 20.26 -22.51 31.58
CA SER A 5 21.37 -21.94 30.84
C SER A 5 21.67 -22.89 29.68
N PHE A 6 22.54 -22.44 28.76
CA PHE A 6 23.21 -23.20 27.70
C PHE A 6 22.37 -23.43 26.43
N LEU A 7 22.91 -23.44 25.21
CA LEU A 7 24.13 -22.95 24.54
C LEU A 7 23.90 -23.40 23.07
N TYR A 8 24.40 -22.67 22.07
CA TYR A 8 24.62 -23.23 20.72
C TYR A 8 25.58 -24.44 20.83
N PRO A 9 25.56 -25.48 19.95
CA PRO A 9 26.07 -25.27 18.57
C PRO A 9 25.69 -26.30 17.44
N ILE A 10 26.04 -25.94 16.20
CA ILE A 10 26.62 -26.77 15.09
C ILE A 10 25.74 -27.76 14.27
N ARG A 11 25.81 -27.57 12.93
CA ARG A 11 25.48 -28.52 11.83
C ARG A 11 26.44 -29.73 11.82
N PRO A 12 25.99 -30.94 11.43
CA PRO A 12 26.21 -31.46 10.06
C PRO A 12 24.95 -32.27 9.60
N GLU A 13 24.73 -32.71 8.36
CA GLU A 13 25.51 -33.50 7.42
C GLU A 13 24.92 -33.43 6.00
N ARG A 14 25.75 -33.81 5.04
CA ARG A 14 25.43 -34.06 3.63
C ARG A 14 24.73 -35.42 3.47
N ALA A 15 23.81 -35.53 2.53
CA ALA A 15 23.57 -36.78 1.81
C ALA A 15 23.33 -36.47 0.33
N ALA A 16 24.33 -36.81 -0.48
CA ALA A 16 24.18 -37.00 -1.92
C ALA A 16 23.52 -38.36 -2.17
N LEU A 17 22.74 -38.49 -3.25
CA LEU A 17 22.86 -39.61 -4.20
C LEU A 17 22.00 -39.36 -5.45
N ASN A 18 22.67 -39.58 -6.58
CA ASN A 18 22.22 -39.47 -7.97
C ASN A 18 21.07 -40.43 -8.31
N PHE A 19 20.26 -40.08 -9.31
CA PHE A 19 19.82 -41.05 -10.33
C PHE A 19 19.54 -40.36 -11.68
N THR A 20 20.49 -40.55 -12.59
CA THR A 20 20.36 -40.83 -14.03
C THR A 20 19.20 -40.23 -14.83
N GLY A 21 19.55 -39.40 -15.81
CA GLY A 21 18.74 -39.13 -16.98
C GLY A 21 18.67 -40.32 -17.95
N VAL A 22 17.55 -40.40 -18.66
CA VAL A 22 17.42 -41.15 -19.91
C VAL A 22 16.87 -40.19 -20.95
N ARG A 23 17.71 -39.92 -21.95
CA ARG A 23 17.36 -39.37 -23.25
C ARG A 23 16.42 -40.34 -23.96
N ALA A 24 15.31 -39.84 -24.48
CA ALA A 24 14.63 -40.47 -25.60
C ALA A 24 14.40 -39.40 -26.67
N ALA A 25 15.23 -39.51 -27.72
CA ALA A 25 15.10 -38.78 -28.96
C ALA A 25 13.86 -39.28 -29.72
N LEU A 26 13.06 -38.37 -30.26
CA LEU A 26 12.19 -38.67 -31.39
C LEU A 26 12.32 -37.54 -32.41
N SER A 27 12.83 -37.95 -33.56
CA SER A 27 13.37 -37.15 -34.65
C SER A 27 12.30 -36.36 -35.41
N PHE A 28 12.68 -35.14 -35.80
CA PHE A 28 12.12 -34.46 -36.96
C PHE A 28 12.50 -35.22 -38.23
N ALA A 29 11.52 -35.63 -39.02
CA ALA A 29 11.69 -35.92 -40.43
C ALA A 29 10.38 -35.66 -41.19
N GLY A 30 10.41 -34.72 -42.13
CA GLY A 30 9.67 -34.81 -43.39
C GLY A 30 8.23 -34.32 -43.42
N VAL A 31 8.05 -33.05 -43.79
CA VAL A 31 7.03 -32.67 -44.79
C VAL A 31 7.58 -33.18 -46.13
N PRO A 32 6.86 -33.94 -46.99
CA PRO A 32 5.72 -33.35 -47.71
C PRO A 32 4.59 -34.30 -48.20
N ALA A 33 3.48 -33.63 -48.53
CA ALA A 33 2.65 -33.85 -49.71
C ALA A 33 1.61 -35.00 -49.80
N LEU A 34 0.42 -34.53 -50.19
CA LEU A 34 -0.42 -35.03 -51.29
C LEU A 34 -1.54 -36.02 -50.95
N LEU A 35 -2.74 -35.45 -50.93
CA LEU A 35 -3.95 -35.93 -51.60
C LEU A 35 -4.02 -37.45 -51.87
N HIS A 36 -4.53 -38.24 -50.91
CA HIS A 36 -5.23 -39.50 -51.25
C HIS A 36 -6.10 -40.08 -50.12
N TRP A 37 -6.84 -39.25 -49.36
CA TRP A 37 -7.84 -39.77 -48.40
C TRP A 37 -9.15 -38.99 -48.37
N ILE A 38 -9.55 -38.41 -49.51
CA ILE A 38 -10.93 -37.99 -49.76
C ILE A 38 -11.46 -38.82 -50.93
N ARG A 39 -11.71 -40.10 -50.68
CA ARG A 39 -12.52 -40.98 -51.54
C ARG A 39 -12.67 -42.35 -50.88
N THR A 40 -13.53 -42.43 -49.85
CA THR A 40 -14.36 -43.60 -49.46
C THR A 40 -14.87 -43.46 -48.02
N ALA A 41 -15.92 -42.65 -47.82
CA ALA A 41 -16.88 -42.86 -46.71
C ALA A 41 -18.13 -42.01 -46.95
N ALA A 42 -18.78 -42.26 -48.09
CA ALA A 42 -20.17 -41.88 -48.29
C ALA A 42 -21.05 -42.94 -47.62
N ALA A 43 -21.24 -42.83 -46.29
CA ALA A 43 -22.35 -43.45 -45.56
C ALA A 43 -22.29 -43.00 -44.09
N GLY A 44 -23.31 -42.27 -43.62
CA GLY A 44 -23.48 -41.97 -42.18
C GLY A 44 -23.44 -40.49 -41.77
N ARG A 45 -23.92 -39.56 -42.60
CA ARG A 45 -23.98 -38.12 -42.26
C ARG A 45 -25.15 -37.69 -41.34
N ALA A 46 -25.96 -38.60 -40.82
CA ALA A 46 -27.18 -38.24 -40.08
C ALA A 46 -27.07 -38.34 -38.54
N ALA A 47 -26.01 -38.92 -37.96
CA ALA A 47 -25.95 -39.20 -36.52
C ALA A 47 -24.94 -38.37 -35.71
N LEU A 48 -24.09 -37.57 -36.35
CA LEU A 48 -23.02 -36.82 -35.65
C LEU A 48 -23.38 -35.37 -35.31
N ILE A 49 -24.45 -34.84 -35.88
CA ILE A 49 -24.90 -33.45 -35.63
C ILE A 49 -25.55 -33.27 -34.24
N PRO A 50 -26.41 -34.18 -33.71
CA PRO A 50 -27.02 -33.94 -32.41
C PRO A 50 -26.04 -34.10 -31.24
N VAL A 51 -24.99 -34.90 -31.39
CA VAL A 51 -23.97 -35.10 -30.34
C VAL A 51 -23.04 -33.90 -30.22
N LEU A 52 -22.66 -33.27 -31.35
CA LEU A 52 -21.81 -32.08 -31.34
C LEU A 52 -22.55 -30.85 -30.77
N VAL A 53 -23.84 -30.70 -31.08
CA VAL A 53 -24.68 -29.62 -30.54
C VAL A 53 -24.95 -29.79 -29.04
N LEU A 54 -25.11 -31.02 -28.55
CA LEU A 54 -25.29 -31.29 -27.12
C LEU A 54 -24.00 -31.11 -26.30
N TRP A 55 -22.82 -31.34 -26.90
CA TRP A 55 -21.52 -31.07 -26.27
C TRP A 55 -21.18 -29.58 -26.20
N LEU A 56 -21.56 -28.79 -27.21
CA LEU A 56 -21.37 -27.34 -27.23
C LEU A 56 -22.24 -26.58 -26.22
N LEU A 57 -23.32 -27.19 -25.71
CA LEU A 57 -24.22 -26.59 -24.71
C LEU A 57 -23.76 -26.82 -23.26
N THR A 58 -22.75 -27.64 -23.01
CA THR A 58 -22.32 -28.00 -21.63
C THR A 58 -20.97 -27.41 -21.21
N VAL A 59 -20.29 -26.66 -22.08
CA VAL A 59 -19.02 -25.96 -21.77
C VAL A 59 -19.23 -24.45 -21.52
N GLY A 60 -20.38 -24.09 -20.94
CA GLY A 60 -20.52 -22.80 -20.27
C GLY A 60 -19.92 -22.91 -18.88
N SER A 61 -18.65 -22.56 -18.70
CA SER A 61 -18.00 -22.57 -17.38
C SER A 61 -18.73 -21.60 -16.44
N PRO A 62 -19.35 -22.07 -15.34
CA PRO A 62 -20.10 -21.20 -14.41
C PRO A 62 -19.21 -20.13 -13.76
N GLY A 63 -17.90 -20.36 -13.65
CA GLY A 63 -16.95 -19.40 -13.04
C GLY A 63 -16.74 -18.09 -13.81
N GLN A 64 -17.03 -18.03 -15.12
CA GLN A 64 -16.93 -16.76 -15.88
C GLN A 64 -18.15 -15.85 -15.70
N ALA A 65 -19.27 -16.39 -15.20
CA ALA A 65 -20.50 -15.64 -14.99
C ALA A 65 -20.49 -14.91 -13.63
N GLU A 66 -19.91 -15.54 -12.60
CA GLU A 66 -19.80 -14.99 -11.26
C GLU A 66 -18.87 -13.78 -11.21
N ASP A 67 -17.69 -13.85 -11.85
CA ASP A 67 -16.72 -12.73 -11.97
C ASP A 67 -17.29 -11.45 -12.61
N ARG A 68 -18.46 -11.53 -13.24
CA ARG A 68 -19.10 -10.44 -14.00
C ARG A 68 -20.32 -9.85 -13.30
N LEU A 69 -20.68 -10.33 -12.11
CA LEU A 69 -21.75 -9.77 -11.29
C LEU A 69 -21.20 -9.34 -9.93
N VAL A 70 -21.34 -8.07 -9.60
CA VAL A 70 -20.97 -7.52 -8.31
C VAL A 70 -22.25 -7.03 -7.63
N ARG A 71 -22.55 -7.57 -6.45
CA ARG A 71 -23.57 -7.04 -5.55
C ARG A 71 -22.96 -5.90 -4.75
N LEU A 72 -23.63 -4.76 -4.83
CA LEU A 72 -23.24 -3.52 -4.20
C LEU A 72 -24.33 -3.14 -3.18
N ALA A 73 -23.97 -3.17 -1.90
CA ALA A 73 -24.83 -2.71 -0.83
C ALA A 73 -24.90 -1.18 -0.83
N VAL A 74 -26.10 -0.62 -0.93
CA VAL A 74 -26.28 0.84 -1.03
C VAL A 74 -27.40 1.33 -0.11
N PRO A 75 -27.16 2.35 0.72
CA PRO A 75 -28.20 3.01 1.50
C PRO A 75 -29.32 3.58 0.61
N GLN A 76 -30.56 3.40 1.06
CA GLN A 76 -31.74 3.80 0.29
C GLN A 76 -31.75 5.29 -0.07
N ALA A 77 -31.24 6.14 0.82
CA ALA A 77 -31.08 7.58 0.55
C ALA A 77 -30.28 7.85 -0.73
N LEU A 78 -29.21 7.07 -1.00
CA LEU A 78 -28.41 7.21 -2.21
C LEU A 78 -29.12 6.63 -3.43
N VAL A 79 -29.87 5.54 -3.28
CA VAL A 79 -30.68 4.95 -4.37
C VAL A 79 -31.75 5.94 -4.85
N GLU A 80 -32.41 6.62 -3.92
CA GLU A 80 -33.49 7.58 -4.17
C GLU A 80 -33.03 8.82 -4.94
N THR A 81 -31.76 9.20 -4.81
CA THR A 81 -31.19 10.29 -5.63
C THR A 81 -31.29 10.02 -7.12
N GLY A 82 -31.33 8.75 -7.55
CA GLY A 82 -31.26 8.35 -8.96
C GLY A 82 -29.84 8.34 -9.54
N PHE A 83 -28.83 8.73 -8.76
CA PHE A 83 -27.43 8.79 -9.19
C PHE A 83 -26.91 7.48 -9.76
N LEU A 84 -27.20 6.36 -9.11
CA LEU A 84 -26.72 5.04 -9.55
C LEU A 84 -27.30 4.61 -10.90
N LYS A 85 -28.49 5.10 -11.27
CA LYS A 85 -29.07 4.88 -12.60
C LYS A 85 -28.29 5.62 -13.70
N HIS A 86 -27.59 6.69 -13.34
CA HIS A 86 -26.68 7.40 -14.24
C HIS A 86 -25.28 6.79 -14.23
N LEU A 87 -24.76 6.42 -13.05
CA LEU A 87 -23.40 5.93 -12.87
C LEU A 87 -23.18 4.54 -13.48
N LEU A 88 -23.99 3.56 -13.06
CA LEU A 88 -23.72 2.14 -13.29
C LEU A 88 -23.74 1.73 -14.78
N PRO A 89 -24.67 2.21 -15.63
CA PRO A 89 -24.66 1.83 -17.04
C PRO A 89 -23.36 2.20 -17.77
N ARG A 90 -22.73 3.32 -17.39
CA ARG A 90 -21.48 3.80 -18.01
C ARG A 90 -20.28 2.95 -17.62
N PHE A 91 -20.24 2.51 -16.36
CA PHE A 91 -19.28 1.51 -15.91
C PHE A 91 -19.47 0.21 -16.68
N SER A 92 -20.67 -0.38 -16.61
CA SER A 92 -20.96 -1.69 -17.20
C SER A 92 -20.73 -1.75 -18.70
N LEU A 93 -20.99 -0.67 -19.44
CA LEU A 93 -20.75 -0.60 -20.88
C LEU A 93 -19.27 -0.84 -21.23
N LYS A 94 -18.35 -0.21 -20.49
CA LYS A 94 -16.91 -0.28 -20.76
C LYS A 94 -16.26 -1.52 -20.17
N THR A 95 -16.73 -1.97 -19.00
CA THR A 95 -16.06 -3.04 -18.23
C THR A 95 -16.70 -4.41 -18.38
N GLN A 96 -17.92 -4.48 -18.91
CA GLN A 96 -18.72 -5.71 -19.03
C GLN A 96 -19.02 -6.40 -17.69
N VAL A 97 -18.84 -5.67 -16.58
CA VAL A 97 -19.22 -6.07 -15.21
C VAL A 97 -20.58 -5.47 -14.91
N ARG A 98 -21.52 -6.29 -14.46
CA ARG A 98 -22.84 -5.88 -14.00
C ARG A 98 -22.81 -5.61 -12.51
N ILE A 99 -23.46 -4.52 -12.11
CA ILE A 99 -23.67 -4.21 -10.70
C ILE A 99 -25.13 -4.47 -10.35
N GLU A 100 -25.37 -5.31 -9.35
CA GLU A 100 -26.67 -5.52 -8.72
C GLU A 100 -26.71 -4.75 -7.41
N LEU A 101 -27.79 -4.01 -7.17
CA LEU A 101 -27.96 -3.26 -5.92
C LEU A 101 -28.67 -4.12 -4.90
N VAL A 102 -28.09 -4.21 -3.71
CA VAL A 102 -28.64 -4.95 -2.57
C VAL A 102 -28.79 -4.05 -1.35
N THR A 103 -29.60 -4.47 -0.39
CA THR A 103 -29.84 -3.69 0.82
C THR A 103 -28.63 -3.80 1.76
N PRO A 104 -28.23 -2.74 2.47
CA PRO A 104 -27.19 -2.84 3.49
C PRO A 104 -27.51 -3.95 4.51
N GLY A 105 -26.57 -4.87 4.71
CA GLY A 105 -26.73 -6.05 5.57
C GLY A 105 -26.97 -7.36 4.82
N GLU A 106 -27.30 -7.32 3.53
CA GLU A 106 -27.31 -8.49 2.66
C GLU A 106 -25.89 -8.85 2.20
N ALA A 107 -25.71 -10.06 1.67
CA ALA A 107 -24.42 -10.49 1.12
C ALA A 107 -24.05 -9.63 -0.11
N ALA A 108 -22.92 -8.93 -0.01
CA ALA A 108 -22.44 -8.01 -1.05
C ALA A 108 -20.91 -8.07 -1.14
N GLU A 109 -20.36 -7.88 -2.34
CA GLU A 109 -18.92 -7.81 -2.57
C GLU A 109 -18.36 -6.40 -2.28
N ALA A 110 -19.24 -5.39 -2.31
CA ALA A 110 -18.89 -4.02 -1.96
C ALA A 110 -20.07 -3.25 -1.35
N ALA A 111 -19.78 -2.11 -0.74
CA ALA A 111 -20.79 -1.21 -0.19
C ALA A 111 -20.44 0.26 -0.41
N PHE A 112 -21.46 1.08 -0.65
CA PHE A 112 -21.36 2.53 -0.42
C PHE A 112 -21.87 2.87 0.99
N SER A 113 -21.20 3.78 1.70
CA SER A 113 -21.69 4.32 2.97
C SER A 113 -21.21 5.75 3.22
N ASP A 114 -21.99 6.50 3.96
CA ASP A 114 -21.62 7.80 4.55
C ASP A 114 -20.76 7.66 5.82
N VAL A 115 -20.66 6.44 6.36
CA VAL A 115 -19.73 6.08 7.44
C VAL A 115 -18.30 5.99 6.86
N PRO A 116 -17.27 6.53 7.54
CA PRO A 116 -15.88 6.55 7.06
C PRO A 116 -15.23 5.16 7.14
N LYS A 117 -15.64 4.27 6.23
CA LYS A 117 -15.11 2.93 6.03
C LYS A 117 -14.83 2.71 4.54
N GLY A 118 -13.58 2.46 4.20
CA GLY A 118 -13.15 2.31 2.81
C GLY A 118 -12.70 3.64 2.19
N THR A 119 -12.68 3.69 0.86
CA THR A 119 -12.10 4.80 0.09
C THR A 119 -13.14 5.88 -0.19
N PRO A 120 -12.91 7.17 0.10
CA PRO A 120 -13.82 8.24 -0.29
C PRO A 120 -13.89 8.34 -1.82
N VAL A 121 -15.10 8.41 -2.38
CA VAL A 121 -15.31 8.35 -3.85
C VAL A 121 -16.07 9.54 -4.42
N PHE A 122 -17.01 10.12 -3.68
CA PHE A 122 -17.75 11.32 -4.05
C PHE A 122 -18.43 11.91 -2.82
N GLN A 123 -18.87 13.17 -2.91
CA GLN A 123 -19.61 13.83 -1.84
C GLN A 123 -20.81 14.59 -2.42
N ASP A 124 -21.84 14.72 -1.62
CA ASP A 124 -22.94 15.67 -1.84
C ASP A 124 -22.98 16.68 -0.69
N VAL A 125 -24.07 17.45 -0.60
CA VAL A 125 -24.25 18.45 0.46
C VAL A 125 -24.48 17.86 1.85
N ALA A 126 -24.85 16.58 1.93
CA ALA A 126 -25.21 15.89 3.17
C ALA A 126 -24.07 14.99 3.68
N ALA A 127 -23.32 14.33 2.79
CA ALA A 127 -22.34 13.32 3.18
C ALA A 127 -21.17 13.16 2.21
N LEU A 128 -20.04 12.70 2.78
CA LEU A 128 -18.93 12.11 2.05
C LEU A 128 -19.18 10.60 1.92
N TRP A 129 -19.31 10.12 0.69
CA TRP A 129 -19.58 8.73 0.39
C TRP A 129 -18.27 7.96 0.21
N HIS A 130 -18.20 6.84 0.92
CA HIS A 130 -17.08 5.90 0.91
C HIS A 130 -17.48 4.62 0.21
N MET A 131 -16.53 4.04 -0.52
CA MET A 131 -16.61 2.74 -1.15
C MET A 131 -15.81 1.73 -0.33
N GLN A 132 -16.50 0.77 0.26
CA GLN A 132 -15.89 -0.35 0.97
C GLN A 132 -15.91 -1.60 0.09
N VAL A 133 -14.76 -2.26 -0.06
CA VAL A 133 -14.68 -3.62 -0.62
C VAL A 133 -14.88 -4.61 0.52
N LEU A 134 -15.93 -5.43 0.44
CA LEU A 134 -16.29 -6.42 1.45
C LEU A 134 -15.71 -7.80 1.12
N ASP A 135 -15.68 -8.14 -0.17
CA ASP A 135 -14.96 -9.29 -0.70
C ASP A 135 -13.83 -8.83 -1.63
N GLY A 136 -12.60 -8.88 -1.11
CA GLY A 136 -11.41 -8.46 -1.83
C GLY A 136 -10.98 -9.40 -2.95
N ALA A 137 -11.53 -10.62 -3.03
CA ALA A 137 -11.17 -11.59 -4.06
C ALA A 137 -11.94 -11.39 -5.37
N HIS A 138 -13.04 -10.62 -5.36
CA HIS A 138 -13.91 -10.49 -6.52
C HIS A 138 -13.32 -9.52 -7.58
N PRO A 139 -12.95 -10.00 -8.79
CA PRO A 139 -12.25 -9.17 -9.78
C PRO A 139 -13.10 -8.01 -10.33
N GLY A 140 -14.43 -8.15 -10.31
CA GLY A 140 -15.34 -7.06 -10.70
C GLY A 140 -15.29 -5.86 -9.76
N THR A 141 -14.99 -6.08 -8.48
CA THR A 141 -14.98 -5.02 -7.45
C THR A 141 -13.74 -4.14 -7.61
N ALA A 142 -12.57 -4.73 -7.82
CA ALA A 142 -11.34 -4.00 -8.11
C ALA A 142 -11.51 -3.10 -9.35
N ARG A 143 -12.08 -3.64 -10.44
CA ARG A 143 -12.37 -2.85 -11.65
C ARG A 143 -13.31 -1.68 -11.39
N PHE A 144 -14.30 -1.85 -10.51
CA PHE A 144 -15.24 -0.78 -10.19
C PHE A 144 -14.56 0.33 -9.39
N VAL A 145 -13.74 -0.02 -8.39
CA VAL A 145 -12.93 0.94 -7.63
C VAL A 145 -11.99 1.71 -8.54
N ASP A 146 -11.23 1.02 -9.39
CA ASP A 146 -10.30 1.64 -10.34
C ASP A 146 -11.03 2.59 -11.30
N TRP A 147 -12.22 2.19 -11.77
CA TRP A 147 -12.99 3.01 -12.67
C TRP A 147 -13.53 4.27 -11.98
N LEU A 148 -14.03 4.17 -10.74
CA LEU A 148 -14.49 5.32 -9.95
C LEU A 148 -13.38 6.36 -9.76
N GLY A 149 -12.14 5.91 -9.51
CA GLY A 149 -10.96 6.77 -9.36
C GLY A 149 -10.38 7.32 -10.68
N SER A 150 -10.86 6.87 -11.84
CA SER A 150 -10.36 7.31 -13.15
C SER A 150 -10.98 8.64 -13.60
N ASP A 151 -10.34 9.33 -14.55
CA ASP A 151 -10.90 10.54 -15.21
C ASP A 151 -12.33 10.34 -15.73
N VAL A 152 -12.63 9.15 -16.24
CA VAL A 152 -13.96 8.83 -16.79
C VAL A 152 -14.98 8.66 -15.67
N GLY A 153 -14.61 7.98 -14.59
CA GLY A 153 -15.44 7.85 -13.39
C GLY A 153 -15.71 9.21 -12.78
N ALA A 154 -14.65 9.99 -12.55
CA ALA A 154 -14.71 11.35 -12.04
C ALA A 154 -15.65 12.25 -12.83
N ARG A 155 -15.49 12.33 -14.14
CA ARG A 155 -16.39 13.11 -15.01
C ARG A 155 -17.82 12.61 -14.97
N THR A 156 -18.02 11.30 -14.85
CA THR A 156 -19.36 10.71 -14.76
C THR A 156 -20.07 11.12 -13.48
N ILE A 157 -19.35 11.09 -12.36
CA ILE A 157 -19.83 11.54 -11.04
C ILE A 157 -20.23 13.01 -11.12
N THR A 158 -19.31 13.88 -11.56
CA THR A 158 -19.53 15.34 -11.57
C THR A 158 -20.54 15.80 -12.62
N ALA A 159 -20.77 15.01 -13.67
CA ALA A 159 -21.78 15.33 -14.68
C ALA A 159 -23.21 15.00 -14.26
N TYR A 160 -23.42 14.38 -13.09
CA TYR A 160 -24.77 14.12 -12.60
C TYR A 160 -25.43 15.40 -12.09
N ALA A 161 -26.30 15.97 -12.93
CA ALA A 161 -26.99 17.22 -12.67
C ALA A 161 -28.50 17.12 -12.93
N PRO A 162 -29.26 16.43 -12.05
CA PRO A 162 -30.73 16.45 -12.13
C PRO A 162 -31.23 17.91 -12.06
N ASP A 163 -32.19 18.25 -12.91
CA ASP A 163 -32.72 19.61 -13.08
C ASP A 163 -31.65 20.70 -13.34
N GLY A 164 -30.50 20.31 -13.89
CA GLY A 164 -29.38 21.20 -14.18
C GLY A 164 -28.52 21.58 -12.98
N VAL A 165 -28.77 21.02 -11.80
CA VAL A 165 -28.00 21.27 -10.57
C VAL A 165 -27.07 20.10 -10.30
N GLN A 166 -25.76 20.35 -10.32
CA GLN A 166 -24.76 19.33 -9.97
C GLN A 166 -24.98 18.86 -8.53
N MET A 167 -25.23 17.56 -8.36
CA MET A 167 -25.55 16.99 -7.04
C MET A 167 -24.32 16.40 -6.35
N PHE A 168 -23.37 15.85 -7.10
CA PHE A 168 -22.16 15.23 -6.56
C PHE A 168 -20.89 15.91 -7.07
N THR A 169 -19.93 16.05 -6.17
CA THR A 169 -18.56 16.46 -6.48
C THR A 169 -17.59 15.35 -6.09
N LEU A 170 -16.36 15.45 -6.61
CA LEU A 170 -15.29 14.59 -6.12
C LEU A 170 -14.98 14.93 -4.66
N PRO A 171 -14.51 13.94 -3.87
CA PRO A 171 -14.01 14.22 -2.54
C PRO A 171 -12.92 15.28 -2.65
N GLN A 172 -13.01 16.31 -1.84
CA GLN A 172 -11.84 17.14 -1.59
C GLN A 172 -10.91 16.29 -0.73
N ILE A 173 -10.03 15.52 -1.38
CA ILE A 173 -8.84 15.01 -0.72
C ILE A 173 -8.05 16.26 -0.40
N THR A 174 -8.30 16.80 0.79
CA THR A 174 -7.31 17.64 1.43
C THR A 174 -6.15 16.69 1.59
N THR A 175 -5.20 16.72 0.65
CA THR A 175 -3.83 16.42 1.00
C THR A 175 -3.62 17.37 2.16
N GLU A 176 -3.69 16.83 3.36
CA GLU A 176 -3.15 17.49 4.53
C GLU A 176 -1.76 17.85 4.06
N VAL A 177 -1.60 19.13 3.69
CA VAL A 177 -0.30 19.73 3.55
C VAL A 177 0.24 19.47 4.93
N GLU A 178 1.11 18.48 5.04
CA GLU A 178 1.96 18.26 6.20
C GLU A 178 2.39 19.66 6.56
N GLU A 179 1.80 20.25 7.61
CA GLU A 179 2.12 21.61 8.01
C GLU A 179 3.63 21.56 8.18
N GLU A 180 4.34 22.23 7.28
CA GLU A 180 5.79 22.15 7.26
C GLU A 180 6.21 22.64 8.65
N ILE A 181 6.68 21.72 9.49
CA ILE A 181 6.96 22.05 10.88
C ILE A 181 8.10 23.05 10.86
N VAL A 182 7.76 24.33 11.02
CA VAL A 182 8.71 25.42 11.01
C VAL A 182 9.22 25.60 12.44
N PHE A 183 10.52 25.35 12.61
CA PHE A 183 11.23 25.71 13.83
C PHE A 183 11.92 27.06 13.61
N GLU A 184 11.79 27.99 14.56
CA GLU A 184 12.28 29.37 14.43
C GLU A 184 13.80 29.51 14.71
N GLY A 185 14.48 28.41 15.04
CA GLY A 185 15.91 28.40 15.35
C GLY A 185 16.83 28.77 14.18
N ASP A 186 18.06 29.17 14.51
CA ASP A 186 19.11 29.42 13.52
C ASP A 186 19.64 28.10 12.95
N ALA A 187 19.24 27.76 11.72
CA ALA A 187 19.63 26.52 11.06
C ALA A 187 21.14 26.40 10.78
N MET A 188 21.86 27.51 10.56
CA MET A 188 23.32 27.45 10.37
C MET A 188 24.01 27.08 11.68
N LYS A 189 23.60 27.74 12.78
CA LYS A 189 24.04 27.37 14.13
C LYS A 189 23.64 25.92 14.45
N GLY A 190 22.44 25.50 14.06
CA GLY A 190 21.93 24.14 14.20
C GLY A 190 22.80 23.08 13.52
N GLN A 191 23.29 23.38 12.32
CA GLN A 191 24.22 22.50 11.61
C GLN A 191 25.53 22.32 12.40
N ASP A 192 26.12 23.41 12.87
CA ASP A 192 27.38 23.37 13.64
C ASP A 192 27.20 22.62 14.98
N LEU A 193 26.08 22.85 15.66
CA LEU A 193 25.71 22.13 16.88
C LEU A 193 25.50 20.64 16.59
N SER A 194 24.81 20.28 15.51
CA SER A 194 24.60 18.88 15.10
C SER A 194 25.92 18.17 14.82
N ARG A 195 26.84 18.83 14.11
CA ARG A 195 28.19 18.30 13.83
C ARG A 195 28.98 18.05 15.12
N SER A 196 28.99 19.03 16.03
CA SER A 196 29.78 18.95 17.25
C SER A 196 29.19 18.01 18.31
N LYS A 197 27.87 17.96 18.46
CA LYS A 197 27.18 17.23 19.55
C LYS A 197 26.70 15.84 19.14
N CYS A 198 26.30 15.66 17.88
CA CYS A 198 25.66 14.43 17.40
C CYS A 198 26.54 13.64 16.41
N GLY A 199 27.52 14.30 15.78
CA GLY A 199 28.37 13.74 14.73
C GLY A 199 29.24 12.55 15.14
N ARG A 200 29.46 12.33 16.45
CA ARG A 200 30.16 11.13 16.96
C ARG A 200 29.36 9.85 16.73
N CYS A 201 28.03 9.94 16.65
CA CYS A 201 27.15 8.79 16.53
C CYS A 201 26.32 8.84 15.25
N HIS A 202 25.95 10.01 14.74
CA HIS A 202 25.09 10.12 13.57
C HIS A 202 25.82 10.77 12.40
N ALA A 203 25.51 10.32 11.18
CA ALA A 203 25.81 11.11 9.98
C ALA A 203 24.81 12.26 9.90
N VAL A 204 25.27 13.47 10.25
CA VAL A 204 24.42 14.67 10.41
C VAL A 204 24.48 15.63 9.21
N ALA A 205 25.42 15.39 8.29
CA ALA A 205 25.63 16.21 7.11
C ALA A 205 26.06 15.31 5.94
N GLU A 206 25.94 15.86 4.73
CA GLU A 206 26.19 15.14 3.48
C GLU A 206 27.64 14.62 3.38
N ASP A 207 28.59 15.45 3.79
CA ASP A 207 30.01 15.13 3.86
C ASP A 207 30.38 14.16 5.00
N MET A 208 29.40 13.83 5.85
CA MET A 208 29.56 12.97 7.04
C MET A 208 28.91 11.58 6.87
N ARG A 209 28.41 11.23 5.68
CA ARG A 209 27.69 9.95 5.42
C ARG A 209 28.40 8.67 5.84
N MET A 210 29.73 8.70 5.94
CA MET A 210 30.56 7.55 6.32
C MET A 210 31.25 7.72 7.67
N THR A 211 30.79 8.67 8.50
CA THR A 211 31.43 9.05 9.77
C THR A 211 30.66 8.61 11.01
N ASP A 212 29.51 7.96 10.84
CA ASP A 212 28.74 7.39 11.94
C ASP A 212 29.35 6.08 12.48
N ILE A 213 28.75 5.55 13.55
CA ILE A 213 29.18 4.28 14.17
C ILE A 213 28.57 3.04 13.49
N GLY A 214 27.94 3.21 12.31
CA GLY A 214 27.32 2.16 11.50
C GLY A 214 26.07 1.49 12.09
N SER A 215 25.73 1.75 13.36
CA SER A 215 24.62 1.12 14.09
C SER A 215 23.51 2.09 14.47
N THR A 216 23.66 3.35 14.11
CA THR A 216 22.73 4.45 14.38
C THR A 216 22.29 5.06 13.05
N PRO A 217 21.00 5.35 12.87
CA PRO A 217 20.50 5.92 11.61
C PRO A 217 21.05 7.34 11.40
N SER A 218 21.29 7.73 10.15
CA SER A 218 21.67 9.11 9.81
C SER A 218 20.50 10.09 10.06
N PHE A 219 20.79 11.40 10.13
CA PHE A 219 19.74 12.42 10.23
C PHE A 219 18.78 12.36 9.04
N PHE A 220 19.28 12.06 7.84
CA PHE A 220 18.48 11.92 6.63
C PHE A 220 17.49 10.75 6.70
N VAL A 221 17.92 9.61 7.26
CA VAL A 221 17.05 8.45 7.49
C VAL A 221 16.01 8.76 8.56
N LEU A 222 16.43 9.39 9.67
CA LEU A 222 15.49 9.81 10.72
C LEU A 222 14.46 10.82 10.20
N ARG A 223 14.86 11.73 9.31
CA ARG A 223 13.98 12.74 8.71
C ARG A 223 12.92 12.15 7.78
N ALA A 224 13.13 10.92 7.28
CA ALA A 224 12.14 10.21 6.45
C ALA A 224 11.07 9.48 7.27
N LEU A 225 11.17 9.48 8.60
CA LEU A 225 10.18 8.83 9.48
C LEU A 225 8.95 9.74 9.68
N PRO A 226 7.73 9.18 9.79
CA PRO A 226 6.51 9.98 10.00
C PRO A 226 6.51 10.79 11.30
N ASP A 227 7.23 10.34 12.33
CA ASP A 227 7.32 10.95 13.66
C ASP A 227 8.71 11.57 13.93
N TRP A 228 9.40 11.99 12.86
CA TRP A 228 10.77 12.52 12.95
C TRP A 228 10.86 13.71 13.90
N ASP A 229 9.91 14.63 13.83
CA ASP A 229 9.85 15.87 14.58
C ASP A 229 9.80 15.60 16.09
N TYR A 230 8.93 14.67 16.51
CA TYR A 230 8.83 14.22 17.89
C TYR A 230 10.13 13.56 18.34
N ARG A 231 10.71 12.69 17.50
CA ARG A 231 11.97 11.99 17.83
C ARG A 231 13.12 12.96 18.06
N PHE A 232 13.22 14.02 17.26
CA PHE A 232 14.25 15.04 17.44
C PHE A 232 13.94 15.97 18.63
N GLN A 233 12.68 16.39 18.83
CA GLN A 233 12.29 17.25 19.96
C GLN A 233 12.50 16.55 21.32
N ALA A 234 12.19 15.26 21.40
CA ALA A 234 12.25 14.47 22.62
C ALA A 234 13.50 13.58 22.72
N PHE A 235 14.50 13.77 21.85
CA PHE A 235 15.61 12.81 21.70
C PHE A 235 16.30 12.51 23.04
N TYR A 236 16.48 13.53 23.89
CA TYR A 236 17.12 13.42 25.20
C TYR A 236 16.37 12.51 26.19
N ALA A 237 15.09 12.22 25.94
CA ALA A 237 14.25 11.29 26.69
C ALA A 237 14.12 9.91 26.02
N LEU A 238 14.58 9.75 24.77
CA LEU A 238 14.45 8.52 23.98
C LEU A 238 15.75 7.73 23.97
N ASN A 239 15.67 6.44 24.30
CA ASN A 239 16.83 5.55 24.31
C ASN A 239 17.58 5.57 22.95
N PRO A 240 18.92 5.64 22.95
CA PRO A 240 19.81 5.50 24.10
C PRO A 240 20.22 6.81 24.83
N HIS A 241 19.74 7.96 24.37
CA HIS A 241 20.24 9.29 24.78
C HIS A 241 20.11 9.68 26.26
N PRO A 242 19.07 9.27 27.03
CA PRO A 242 18.96 9.62 28.44
C PRO A 242 20.17 9.22 29.29
N SER A 243 20.97 8.25 28.82
CA SER A 243 22.16 7.79 29.54
C SER A 243 23.38 8.73 29.40
N PHE A 244 23.38 9.66 28.43
CA PHE A 244 24.53 10.53 28.15
C PHE A 244 24.17 11.93 27.63
N THR A 245 22.90 12.32 27.64
CA THR A 245 22.44 13.66 27.24
C THR A 245 21.96 14.46 28.44
N GLN A 246 22.30 15.76 28.47
CA GLN A 246 21.77 16.72 29.42
C GLN A 246 21.28 17.97 28.69
N VAL A 247 20.03 18.34 28.92
CA VAL A 247 19.44 19.59 28.44
C VAL A 247 19.28 20.52 29.65
N ALA A 248 19.92 21.68 29.60
CA ALA A 248 19.88 22.68 30.67
C ALA A 248 18.44 23.02 31.03
N ASP A 249 18.17 23.08 32.33
CA ASP A 249 16.86 23.38 32.93
C ASP A 249 15.71 22.40 32.59
N VAL A 250 16.02 21.28 31.92
CA VAL A 250 15.03 20.28 31.48
C VAL A 250 15.32 18.90 32.07
N THR A 251 16.56 18.42 31.94
CA THR A 251 16.95 17.09 32.44
C THR A 251 17.63 17.19 33.80
N GLU A 252 17.32 16.25 34.69
CA GLU A 252 18.04 16.10 35.96
C GLU A 252 19.52 15.73 35.74
N PRO A 253 20.42 16.10 36.66
CA PRO A 253 21.80 15.62 36.66
C PRO A 253 21.87 14.09 36.71
N PHE A 254 22.93 13.51 36.13
CA PHE A 254 23.16 12.07 36.27
C PHE A 254 23.34 11.69 37.75
N PRO A 255 22.67 10.62 38.24
CA PRO A 255 22.89 10.12 39.59
C PRO A 255 24.37 9.77 39.84
N ALA A 256 24.88 10.07 41.03
CA ALA A 256 26.28 9.83 41.37
C ALA A 256 26.68 8.33 41.29
N ASP A 257 25.73 7.42 41.51
CA ASP A 257 25.90 5.97 41.42
C ASP A 257 25.74 5.42 39.99
N ARG A 258 25.26 6.25 39.05
CA ARG A 258 25.06 5.91 37.63
C ARG A 258 25.45 7.09 36.74
N PRO A 259 26.75 7.45 36.69
CA PRO A 259 27.23 8.52 35.82
C PRO A 259 27.10 8.14 34.34
N SER A 260 27.13 9.15 33.46
CA SER A 260 27.15 8.93 32.01
C SER A 260 28.32 8.03 31.60
N PRO A 261 28.10 7.02 30.73
CA PRO A 261 29.15 6.09 30.29
C PRO A 261 30.14 6.73 29.29
N ILE A 262 29.82 7.90 28.76
CA ILE A 262 30.65 8.67 27.82
C ILE A 262 30.67 10.15 28.22
N VAL A 263 31.50 10.95 27.56
CA VAL A 263 31.46 12.42 27.70
C VAL A 263 30.05 12.90 27.31
N PRO A 264 29.31 13.54 28.25
CA PRO A 264 27.92 13.92 28.01
C PRO A 264 27.77 14.89 26.85
N VAL A 265 26.65 14.75 26.15
CA VAL A 265 26.15 15.76 25.23
C VAL A 265 25.31 16.73 26.05
N ALA A 266 25.87 17.90 26.36
CA ALA A 266 25.17 18.97 27.06
C ALA A 266 24.67 20.03 26.06
N MET A 267 23.45 20.53 26.21
CA MET A 267 22.90 21.61 25.40
C MET A 267 21.82 22.43 26.13
N THR A 268 21.42 23.57 25.59
CA THR A 268 20.23 24.33 26.05
C THR A 268 19.02 24.06 25.14
N LEU A 269 17.83 24.52 25.54
CA LEU A 269 16.66 24.49 24.66
C LEU A 269 16.86 25.34 23.39
N ASP A 270 17.49 26.50 23.48
CA ASP A 270 17.81 27.33 22.29
C ASP A 270 18.76 26.62 21.31
N GLU A 271 19.69 25.82 21.83
CA GLU A 271 20.56 24.98 20.99
C GLU A 271 19.79 23.82 20.34
N LEU A 272 18.83 23.23 21.06
CA LEU A 272 17.94 22.20 20.52
C LEU A 272 17.04 22.78 19.42
N GLU A 273 16.44 23.94 19.63
CA GLU A 273 15.65 24.68 18.63
C GLU A 273 16.46 24.95 17.35
N ALA A 274 17.72 25.39 17.48
CA ALA A 274 18.62 25.56 16.34
C ALA A 274 18.86 24.24 15.59
N ILE A 275 19.11 23.14 16.31
CA ILE A 275 19.26 21.79 15.72
C ILE A 275 17.98 21.37 14.98
N LEU A 276 16.81 21.61 15.57
CA LEU A 276 15.51 21.29 14.95
C LEU A 276 15.30 22.06 13.64
N ALA A 277 15.63 23.36 13.61
CA ALA A 277 15.56 24.19 12.41
C ALA A 277 16.52 23.73 11.31
N TYR A 278 17.70 23.21 11.68
CA TYR A 278 18.59 22.57 10.72
C TYR A 278 18.00 21.27 10.17
N VAL A 279 17.53 20.39 11.05
CA VAL A 279 17.01 19.06 10.67
C VAL A 279 15.77 19.18 9.80
N SER A 280 14.88 20.14 10.05
CA SER A 280 13.69 20.38 9.22
C SER A 280 14.05 20.73 7.78
N SER A 281 15.18 21.43 7.58
CA SER A 281 15.70 21.82 6.26
C SER A 281 16.37 20.67 5.47
N LEU A 282 16.62 19.53 6.10
CA LEU A 282 17.28 18.40 5.44
C LEU A 282 16.33 17.69 4.48
N THR A 283 16.81 17.40 3.28
CA THR A 283 16.13 16.47 2.37
C THR A 283 16.08 15.08 3.01
N PRO A 284 14.89 14.47 3.22
CA PRO A 284 14.79 13.12 3.74
C PRO A 284 15.49 12.09 2.83
N ALA A 285 16.00 11.01 3.41
CA ALA A 285 16.51 9.89 2.62
C ALA A 285 15.35 9.16 1.92
N ASP A 286 15.58 8.68 0.69
CA ASP A 286 14.65 7.77 0.03
C ASP A 286 14.79 6.36 0.62
N LEU A 287 13.74 5.92 1.33
CA LEU A 287 13.68 4.60 1.95
C LEU A 287 13.01 3.54 1.04
N GLY A 288 12.58 3.92 -0.16
CA GLY A 288 11.81 3.07 -1.07
C GLY A 288 10.36 2.84 -0.64
N ALA A 289 9.67 1.96 -1.36
CA ALA A 289 8.27 1.65 -1.08
C ALA A 289 8.10 0.89 0.26
N PRO A 290 6.97 1.10 0.99
CA PRO A 290 6.66 0.35 2.21
C PRO A 290 6.76 -1.17 1.99
N LEU A 291 7.33 -1.87 2.97
CA LEU A 291 7.43 -3.33 2.94
C LEU A 291 6.02 -3.94 2.94
N GLN A 292 5.69 -4.68 1.89
CA GLN A 292 4.45 -5.46 1.85
C GLN A 292 4.67 -6.77 2.62
N HIS A 293 3.89 -6.97 3.68
CA HIS A 293 3.86 -8.24 4.40
C HIS A 293 3.15 -9.30 3.55
N GLN A 294 3.82 -10.43 3.30
CA GLN A 294 3.25 -11.62 2.67
C GLN A 294 2.57 -12.51 3.71
#